data_AF-X1FSB8-F1
#
_entry.id   AF-X1FSB8-F1
#
_cell.length_a   1.000
_cell.length_b   1.000
_cell.length_c   1.000
_cell.angle_alpha   90.00
_cell.angle_beta   90.00
_cell.angle_gamma   90.00
#
_symmetry.space_group_name_H-M   'P 1'
#
loop_
_entity.id
_entity.type
_entity.pdbx_description
1 polymer ?
#
loop_
_entity_poly.entity_id
_entity_poly.type
_entity_poly.pdbx_seq_one_letter_code
_entity_poly.pdbx_strand_id
1 'polypeptide(L)'
;MLNKKIVKILYGIEELLKIKGVPFKPSAYHKAALSLENLEQDVSFIYEKDGLKGLEKISGVGKSIAKKIEEYMKKGRINYYEN
;
A
#
# COMPACT_ATOMS: atom_id res chain seq x y z
N MET A 1 9.37 6.23 9.79
CA MET A 1 9.56 4.97 9.04
C MET A 1 8.63 4.97 7.84
N LEU A 2 9.10 4.44 6.71
CA LEU A 2 8.40 4.53 5.42
C LEU A 2 7.10 3.73 5.44
N ASN A 3 7.09 2.56 6.10
CA ASN A 3 5.90 1.73 6.32
C ASN A 3 4.75 2.56 6.88
N LYS A 4 4.97 3.30 7.98
CA LYS A 4 3.93 4.11 8.63
C LYS A 4 3.30 5.15 7.68
N LYS A 5 4.09 5.75 6.79
CA LYS A 5 3.58 6.72 5.81
C LYS A 5 2.68 6.03 4.77
N ILE A 6 3.12 4.88 4.26
CA ILE A 6 2.37 4.10 3.27
C ILE A 6 1.09 3.53 3.89
N VAL A 7 1.16 2.98 5.10
CA VAL A 7 0.00 2.49 5.88
C VAL A 7 -1.06 3.59 6.00
N LYS A 8 -0.65 4.80 6.40
CA LYS A 8 -1.58 5.94 6.50
C LYS A 8 -2.27 6.27 5.17
N ILE A 9 -1.54 6.20 4.06
CA ILE A 9 -2.12 6.45 2.73
C ILE A 9 -3.09 5.32 2.34
N LEU A 10 -2.72 4.06 2.57
CA LEU A 10 -3.59 2.92 2.25
C LEU A 10 -4.90 2.97 3.05
N TYR A 11 -4.85 3.32 4.34
CA TYR A 11 -6.06 3.55 5.14
C TYR A 11 -6.87 4.75 4.65
N GLY A 12 -6.22 5.84 4.23
CA GLY A 12 -6.92 6.96 3.61
C GLY A 12 -7.65 6.57 2.32
N ILE A 13 -7.03 5.72 1.48
CA ILE A 13 -7.66 5.19 0.26
C ILE A 13 -8.85 4.28 0.61
N GLU A 14 -8.71 3.43 1.63
CA GLU A 14 -9.81 2.60 2.14
C GLU A 14 -11.02 3.46 2.52
N GLU A 15 -10.81 4.47 3.37
CA GLU A 15 -11.85 5.38 3.87
C GLU A 15 -12.55 6.09 2.71
N LEU A 16 -11.76 6.65 1.78
CA LEU A 16 -12.28 7.33 0.59
C LEU A 16 -13.17 6.42 -0.26
N LEU A 17 -12.76 5.16 -0.44
CA LEU A 17 -13.51 4.20 -1.24
C LEU A 17 -14.77 3.70 -0.53
N LYS A 18 -14.76 3.61 0.80
CA LYS A 18 -15.96 3.36 1.61
C LYS A 18 -16.97 4.49 1.43
N ILE A 19 -16.53 5.75 1.56
CA ILE A 19 -17.38 6.94 1.36
C ILE A 19 -17.98 6.94 -0.05
N LYS A 20 -17.19 6.58 -1.07
CA LYS A 20 -17.64 6.49 -2.47
C LYS A 20 -18.52 5.26 -2.77
N GLY A 21 -18.81 4.42 -1.77
CA GLY A 21 -19.63 3.22 -1.94
C GLY A 21 -19.02 2.15 -2.85
N VAL A 22 -17.68 2.15 -3.02
CA VAL A 22 -17.01 1.21 -3.91
C VAL A 22 -16.93 -0.17 -3.24
N PRO A 23 -17.51 -1.22 -3.84
CA PRO A 23 -17.48 -2.55 -3.24
C PRO A 23 -16.10 -3.21 -3.41
N PHE A 24 -15.74 -4.08 -2.46
CA PHE A 24 -14.55 -4.94 -2.45
C PHE A 24 -13.17 -4.26 -2.38
N LYS A 25 -12.96 -3.13 -3.08
CA LYS A 25 -11.67 -2.41 -3.10
C LYS A 25 -11.23 -1.91 -1.72
N PRO A 26 -12.10 -1.31 -0.87
CA PRO A 26 -11.67 -0.88 0.47
C PRO A 26 -11.04 -2.00 1.28
N SER A 27 -11.63 -3.21 1.24
CA SER A 27 -11.10 -4.37 1.96
C SER A 27 -9.69 -4.78 1.50
N ALA A 28 -9.37 -4.61 0.22
CA ALA A 28 -8.03 -4.88 -0.29
C ALA A 28 -6.99 -3.88 0.26
N TYR A 29 -7.33 -2.59 0.30
CA TYR A 29 -6.47 -1.56 0.89
C TYR A 29 -6.30 -1.75 2.40
N HIS A 30 -7.37 -2.12 3.10
CA HIS A 30 -7.33 -2.45 4.52
C HIS A 30 -6.35 -3.59 4.83
N LYS A 31 -6.46 -4.71 4.11
CA LYS A 31 -5.62 -5.90 4.30
C LYS A 31 -4.15 -5.60 4.00
N ALA A 32 -3.87 -4.81 2.97
CA ALA A 32 -2.52 -4.37 2.64
C ALA A 32 -1.94 -3.46 3.73
N ALA A 33 -2.73 -2.49 4.22
CA ALA A 33 -2.32 -1.60 5.30
C ALA A 33 -1.98 -2.39 6.58
N LEU A 34 -2.86 -3.31 6.98
CA LEU A 34 -2.67 -4.15 8.15
C LEU A 34 -1.41 -5.02 8.03
N SER A 35 -1.16 -5.61 6.85
CA SER A 35 0.02 -6.45 6.63
C SER A 35 1.32 -5.63 6.62
N LEU A 36 1.26 -4.39 6.13
CA LEU A 36 2.39 -3.46 6.12
C LEU A 36 2.69 -2.85 7.50
N GLU A 37 1.67 -2.71 8.34
CA GLU A 37 1.80 -2.25 9.73
C GLU A 37 2.47 -3.31 10.61
N ASN A 38 2.13 -4.59 10.41
CA ASN A 38 2.70 -5.72 11.15
C ASN A 38 4.03 -6.24 10.57
N LEU A 39 4.57 -5.56 9.55
CA LEU A 39 5.81 -5.95 8.91
C LEU A 39 7.00 -5.58 9.81
N GLU A 40 7.75 -6.59 10.25
CA GLU A 40 8.92 -6.41 11.14
C GLU A 40 10.06 -5.62 10.47
N GLN A 41 10.19 -5.73 9.14
CA GLN A 41 11.19 -5.01 8.35
C GLN A 41 10.56 -3.86 7.56
N ASP A 42 11.35 -2.81 7.27
CA ASP A 42 10.89 -1.74 6.40
C ASP A 42 10.64 -2.28 4.98
N VAL A 43 9.54 -1.86 4.38
CA VAL A 43 9.12 -2.30 3.05
C VAL A 43 10.11 -1.88 1.97
N SER A 44 10.94 -0.86 2.23
CA SER A 44 12.05 -0.48 1.34
C SER A 44 13.01 -1.64 1.13
N PHE A 45 13.35 -2.41 2.16
CA PHE A 45 14.30 -3.53 2.04
C PHE A 45 13.74 -4.66 1.17
N ILE A 46 12.45 -4.95 1.31
CA ILE A 46 11.76 -5.94 0.46
C ILE A 46 11.79 -5.48 -1.00
N TYR A 47 11.52 -4.19 -1.22
CA TYR A 47 11.53 -3.60 -2.56
C TYR A 47 12.94 -3.57 -3.17
N GLU A 48 13.97 -3.22 -2.41
CA GLU A 48 15.36 -3.22 -2.88
C GLU A 48 15.83 -4.63 -3.28
N LYS A 49 15.41 -5.65 -2.54
CA LYS A 49 15.82 -7.04 -2.78
C LYS A 49 15.07 -7.69 -3.95
N ASP A 50 13.75 -7.58 -3.97
CA ASP A 50 12.86 -8.37 -4.83
C ASP A 50 11.97 -7.50 -5.75
N GLY A 51 12.08 -6.16 -5.68
CA GLY A 51 11.28 -5.22 -6.45
C GLY A 51 9.77 -5.38 -6.22
N LEU A 52 8.99 -5.14 -7.28
CA LEU A 52 7.52 -5.32 -7.24
C LEU A 52 7.10 -6.74 -6.86
N LYS A 53 7.87 -7.76 -7.27
CA LYS A 53 7.57 -9.16 -6.92
C LYS A 53 7.69 -9.38 -5.42
N GLY A 54 8.62 -8.70 -4.74
CA GLY A 54 8.75 -8.72 -3.29
C GLY A 54 7.52 -8.13 -2.60
N LEU A 55 7.06 -6.98 -3.09
CA LEU A 55 5.84 -6.34 -2.57
C LEU A 55 4.60 -7.22 -2.75
N GLU A 56 4.47 -7.91 -3.89
CA GLU A 56 3.36 -8.83 -4.16
C GLU A 56 3.36 -10.09 -3.27
N LYS A 57 4.48 -10.42 -2.61
CA LYS A 57 4.53 -11.52 -1.63
C LYS A 57 3.95 -11.11 -0.28
N ILE A 58 3.78 -9.81 -0.01
CA ILE A 58 3.18 -9.34 1.23
C ILE A 58 1.69 -9.68 1.20
N SER A 59 1.20 -10.32 2.27
CA SER A 59 -0.21 -10.69 2.37
C SER A 59 -1.11 -9.47 2.14
N GLY A 60 -2.19 -9.63 1.36
CA GLY A 60 -3.10 -8.54 1.01
C GLY A 60 -2.56 -7.52 -0.01
N VAL A 61 -1.27 -7.54 -0.37
CA VAL A 61 -0.69 -6.65 -1.38
C VAL A 61 -0.76 -7.30 -2.77
N GLY A 62 -1.79 -6.95 -3.53
CA GLY A 62 -1.88 -7.32 -4.95
C GLY A 62 -1.09 -6.39 -5.88
N LYS A 63 -0.95 -6.78 -7.16
CA LYS A 63 -0.26 -6.02 -8.24
C LYS A 63 -0.57 -4.51 -8.25
N SER A 64 -1.84 -4.14 -8.09
CA SER A 64 -2.27 -2.72 -8.14
C SER A 64 -1.81 -1.93 -6.91
N ILE A 65 -1.73 -2.57 -5.75
CA ILE A 65 -1.28 -1.95 -4.50
C ILE A 65 0.25 -1.91 -4.49
N ALA A 66 0.93 -2.98 -4.90
CA ALA A 66 2.39 -3.01 -5.07
C ALA A 66 2.90 -1.85 -5.94
N LYS A 67 2.22 -1.57 -7.08
CA LYS A 67 2.54 -0.43 -7.94
C LYS A 67 2.34 0.93 -7.25
N LYS A 68 1.33 1.08 -6.39
CA LYS A 68 1.12 2.33 -5.63
C LYS A 68 2.18 2.51 -4.54
N ILE A 69 2.56 1.42 -3.87
CA ILE A 69 3.66 1.42 -2.90
C ILE A 69 4.95 1.85 -3.59
N GLU A 70 5.28 1.25 -4.73
CA GLU A 70 6.44 1.64 -5.54
C GLU A 70 6.34 3.11 -5.99
N GLU A 71 5.17 3.56 -6.44
CA GLU A 71 4.97 4.95 -6.84
C GLU A 71 5.29 5.92 -5.70
N TYR A 72 4.81 5.62 -4.50
CA TYR A 72 5.13 6.40 -3.31
C TYR A 72 6.63 6.42 -3.00
N MET A 73 7.28 5.26 -3.09
CA MET A 73 8.73 5.15 -2.86
C MET A 73 9.55 5.98 -3.84
N LYS A 74 9.15 5.97 -5.12
CA LYS A 74 9.89 6.66 -6.20
C LYS A 74 9.59 8.15 -6.28
N LYS A 75 8.33 8.55 -6.06
CA LYS A 75 7.85 9.91 -6.32
C LYS A 75 7.49 10.69 -5.06
N GLY A 76 7.43 10.02 -3.91
CA GLY A 76 6.95 10.62 -2.65
C GLY A 76 5.45 10.83 -2.56
N ARG A 77 4.67 10.44 -3.60
CA ARG A 77 3.21 10.63 -3.68
C ARG A 77 2.53 9.49 -4.40
N ILE A 78 1.24 9.29 -4.10
CA ILE A 78 0.36 8.36 -4.83
C ILE A 78 -0.68 9.20 -5.56
N ASN A 79 -0.63 9.22 -6.88
CA ASN A 79 -1.54 10.02 -7.72
C ASN A 79 -3.02 9.66 -7.49
N TYR A 80 -3.28 8.42 -7.06
CA TYR A 80 -4.61 7.93 -6.74
C TYR A 80 -5.21 8.51 -5.44
N TYR A 81 -4.39 9.10 -4.57
CA TYR A 81 -4.80 9.57 -3.24
C TYR A 81 -4.73 11.10 -3.10
N GLU A 82 -3.90 11.79 -3.89
CA GLU A 82 -3.74 13.25 -3.83
C GLU A 82 -4.74 14.04 -4.69
N ASN A 83 -5.68 13.40 -5.38
CA ASN A 83 -6.73 14.06 -6.17
C ASN A 83 -8.13 13.84 -5.59
#